data_AF-A0A7W8GDH0-F1
#
_entry.id   AF-A0A7W8GDH0-F1
#
_cell.length_a   1.000
_cell.length_b   1.000
_cell.length_c   1.000
_cell.angle_alpha   90.00
_cell.angle_beta   90.00
_cell.angle_gamma   90.00
#
_symmetry.space_group_name_H-M   'P 1'
#
loop_
_entity.id
_entity.type
_entity.pdbx_description
1 polymer ?
#
loop_
_entity_poly.entity_id
_entity_poly.type
_entity_poly.pdbx_seq_one_letter_code
_entity_poly.pdbx_strand_id
1 'polypeptide(L)'
;MPQAVPLAPPDASPALRLVMLGVPLLLMGLAFVPDPDWPGIHWDLLALGALLAALFGLAPRRLAYTLTPDALVIRRVLGRTTLPYAGMRARRSAGRLGVRTFGTGLPGYLTGRFTFGPDPRSQVRAAATRGEGGVVVEVGGAAHFLTPADPAAFLSALEARGAAVSP
;
A
#
# COMPACT_ATOMS: atom_id res chain seq x y z
N MET A 1 -3.82 13.82 20.64
CA MET A 1 -4.07 12.36 20.60
C MET A 1 -3.77 11.82 19.20
N PRO A 2 -3.31 10.56 19.06
CA PRO A 2 -3.10 9.94 17.75
C PRO A 2 -4.44 9.73 17.03
N GLN A 3 -4.53 10.15 15.77
CA GLN A 3 -5.71 10.02 14.93
C GLN A 3 -5.41 9.06 13.79
N ALA A 4 -6.16 7.97 13.69
CA ALA A 4 -6.07 7.04 12.57
C ALA A 4 -6.69 7.68 11.32
N VAL A 5 -6.01 7.55 10.18
CA VAL A 5 -6.53 8.03 8.89
C VAL A 5 -7.02 6.84 8.09
N PRO A 6 -8.30 6.81 7.69
CA PRO A 6 -8.82 5.75 6.84
C PRO A 6 -8.10 5.74 5.49
N LEU A 7 -7.82 4.55 4.96
CA LEU A 7 -7.18 4.37 3.65
C LEU A 7 -8.23 4.34 2.55
N ALA A 8 -7.86 4.84 1.36
CA ALA A 8 -8.71 4.67 0.18
C ALA A 8 -8.92 3.18 -0.11
N PRO A 9 -10.13 2.77 -0.53
CA PRO A 9 -10.39 1.39 -0.89
C PRO A 9 -9.44 0.97 -2.03
N PRO A 10 -8.92 -0.26 -2.01
CA PRO A 10 -7.95 -0.70 -3.00
C PRO A 10 -8.59 -0.81 -4.40
N ASP A 11 -7.92 -0.24 -5.41
CA ASP A 11 -8.20 -0.54 -6.81
C ASP A 11 -7.50 -1.85 -7.17
N ALA A 12 -8.19 -2.94 -6.88
CA ALA A 12 -7.82 -4.24 -7.39
C ALA A 12 -8.83 -4.59 -8.50
N SER A 13 -8.33 -4.74 -9.73
CA SER A 13 -9.16 -5.19 -10.85
C SER A 13 -9.77 -6.56 -10.53
N PRO A 14 -10.99 -6.86 -11.01
CA PRO A 14 -11.65 -8.13 -10.71
C PRO A 14 -10.83 -9.35 -11.16
N ALA A 15 -10.15 -9.26 -12.31
CA ALA A 15 -9.23 -10.30 -12.79
C ALA A 15 -8.08 -10.56 -11.81
N LEU A 16 -7.54 -9.51 -11.20
CA LEU A 16 -6.41 -9.61 -10.28
C LEU A 16 -6.84 -10.12 -8.90
N ARG A 17 -8.06 -9.79 -8.46
CA ARG A 17 -8.70 -10.43 -7.30
C ARG A 17 -8.92 -11.93 -7.54
N LEU A 18 -9.32 -12.29 -8.76
CA LEU A 18 -9.47 -13.68 -9.17
C LEU A 18 -8.14 -14.42 -9.10
N VAL A 19 -7.01 -13.81 -9.51
CA VAL A 19 -5.68 -14.43 -9.37
C VAL A 19 -5.27 -14.57 -7.91
N MET A 20 -5.44 -13.52 -7.10
CA MET A 20 -5.06 -13.55 -5.68
C MET A 20 -5.83 -14.57 -4.85
N LEU A 21 -7.11 -14.81 -5.17
CA LEU A 21 -7.92 -15.84 -4.49
C LEU A 21 -7.82 -17.20 -5.19
N GLY A 22 -7.83 -17.19 -6.52
CA GLY A 22 -7.88 -18.38 -7.35
C GLY A 22 -6.59 -19.19 -7.28
N VAL A 23 -5.41 -18.57 -7.30
CA VAL A 23 -4.14 -19.33 -7.23
C VAL A 23 -4.00 -20.07 -5.90
N PRO A 24 -4.16 -19.45 -4.72
CA PRO A 24 -4.13 -20.18 -3.46
C PRO A 24 -5.20 -21.27 -3.37
N LEU A 25 -6.44 -20.98 -3.78
CA LEU A 25 -7.54 -21.96 -3.76
C LEU A 25 -7.27 -23.14 -4.70
N LEU A 26 -6.71 -22.88 -5.88
CA LEU A 26 -6.34 -23.91 -6.84
C LEU A 26 -5.24 -24.82 -6.29
N LEU A 27 -4.19 -24.25 -5.68
CA LEU A 27 -3.13 -25.02 -5.02
C LEU A 27 -3.67 -25.88 -3.87
N MET A 28 -4.55 -25.30 -3.05
CA MET A 28 -5.21 -26.04 -1.97
C MET A 28 -6.12 -27.15 -2.50
N GLY A 29 -6.81 -26.94 -3.63
CA GLY A 29 -7.64 -27.96 -4.28
C GLY A 29 -6.81 -29.08 -4.89
N LEU A 30 -5.71 -28.73 -5.57
CA LEU A 30 -4.74 -29.68 -6.12
C LEU A 30 -4.10 -30.55 -5.04
N ALA A 31 -4.01 -30.06 -3.80
CA ALA A 31 -3.48 -30.84 -2.70
C ALA A 31 -4.29 -32.13 -2.40
N PHE A 32 -5.54 -32.20 -2.86
CA PHE A 32 -6.42 -33.36 -2.69
C PHE A 32 -6.56 -34.22 -3.95
N VAL A 33 -5.89 -33.85 -5.05
CA VAL A 33 -5.91 -34.63 -6.29
C VAL A 33 -4.93 -35.80 -6.12
N PRO A 34 -5.38 -37.06 -6.18
CA PRO A 34 -4.49 -38.21 -6.05
C PRO A 34 -3.58 -38.30 -7.28
N ASP A 35 -2.28 -38.43 -7.06
CA ASP A 35 -1.31 -38.72 -8.11
C ASP A 35 -1.08 -40.24 -8.18
N PRO A 36 -0.93 -40.87 -9.36
CA PRO A 36 -0.51 -42.26 -9.48
C PRO A 36 0.73 -42.62 -8.64
N ASP A 37 1.63 -41.67 -8.38
CA ASP A 37 2.83 -41.89 -7.57
C ASP A 37 2.61 -41.64 -6.07
N TRP A 38 1.53 -40.97 -5.66
CA TRP A 38 1.20 -40.67 -4.26
C TRP A 38 -0.30 -40.52 -4.03
N PRO A 39 -0.97 -41.49 -3.37
CA PRO A 39 -2.42 -41.43 -3.12
C PRO A 39 -2.83 -40.54 -1.93
N GLY A 40 -1.86 -39.91 -1.25
CA GLY A 40 -2.10 -39.07 -0.07
C GLY A 40 -2.30 -37.60 -0.40
N ILE A 41 -2.58 -36.81 0.63
CA ILE A 41 -2.68 -35.34 0.53
C ILE A 41 -1.29 -34.75 0.28
N HIS A 42 -1.17 -33.85 -0.70
CA HIS A 42 0.05 -33.07 -0.95
C HIS A 42 0.14 -31.89 0.04
N TRP A 43 0.67 -32.16 1.23
CA TRP A 43 0.80 -31.18 2.32
C TRP A 43 1.64 -29.96 1.94
N ASP A 44 2.60 -30.13 1.05
CA ASP A 44 3.43 -29.08 0.48
C ASP A 44 2.60 -28.06 -0.33
N LEU A 45 1.72 -28.54 -1.21
CA LEU A 45 0.79 -27.68 -1.97
C LEU A 45 -0.20 -26.97 -1.04
N LEU A 46 -0.69 -27.69 -0.02
CA LEU A 46 -1.62 -27.15 0.96
C LEU A 46 -0.96 -26.06 1.82
N ALA A 47 0.28 -26.30 2.29
CA ALA A 47 1.07 -25.34 3.04
C ALA A 47 1.43 -24.11 2.19
N LEU A 48 1.82 -24.31 0.93
CA LEU A 48 2.11 -23.22 0.00
C LEU A 48 0.86 -22.38 -0.31
N GLY A 49 -0.27 -23.03 -0.58
CA GLY A 49 -1.56 -22.37 -0.79
C GLY A 49 -1.98 -21.55 0.42
N ALA A 50 -1.90 -22.12 1.62
CA ALA A 50 -2.20 -21.42 2.87
C ALA A 50 -1.25 -20.23 3.11
N LEU A 51 0.05 -20.40 2.85
CA LEU A 51 1.04 -19.33 2.96
C LEU A 51 0.74 -18.18 1.99
N LEU A 52 0.43 -18.47 0.74
CA LEU A 52 0.09 -17.45 -0.26
C LEU A 52 -1.23 -16.74 0.09
N ALA A 53 -2.25 -17.49 0.53
CA ALA A 53 -3.51 -16.90 1.00
C ALA A 53 -3.27 -15.96 2.20
N ALA A 54 -2.46 -16.38 3.17
CA ALA A 54 -2.08 -15.54 4.30
C ALA A 54 -1.32 -14.29 3.84
N LEU A 55 -0.36 -14.42 2.92
CA LEU A 55 0.45 -13.31 2.42
C LEU A 55 -0.42 -12.28 1.66
N PHE A 56 -1.31 -12.75 0.78
CA PHE A 56 -2.23 -11.91 0.02
C PHE A 56 -3.32 -11.27 0.88
N GLY A 57 -3.79 -11.95 1.93
CA GLY A 57 -4.80 -11.42 2.85
C GLY A 57 -4.25 -10.45 3.90
N LEU A 58 -3.03 -10.69 4.40
CA LEU A 58 -2.44 -9.88 5.48
C LEU A 58 -1.68 -8.65 4.97
N ALA A 59 -1.07 -8.70 3.79
CA ALA A 59 -0.28 -7.59 3.26
C ALA A 59 -1.05 -6.26 3.16
N PRO A 60 -2.24 -6.18 2.50
CA PRO A 60 -2.96 -4.92 2.37
C PRO A 60 -3.51 -4.38 3.71
N ARG A 61 -3.74 -5.27 4.70
CA ARG A 61 -4.27 -4.89 6.02
C ARG A 61 -3.26 -4.20 6.94
N ARG A 62 -1.97 -4.24 6.60
CA ARG A 62 -0.90 -3.70 7.47
C ARG A 62 -0.50 -2.27 7.12
N LEU A 63 -0.92 -1.75 5.97
CA LEU A 63 -0.76 -0.32 5.67
C LEU A 63 -1.69 0.46 6.61
N ALA A 64 -1.15 1.44 7.31
CA ALA A 64 -1.96 2.36 8.11
C ALA A 64 -1.26 3.70 8.22
N TYR A 65 -2.03 4.79 8.23
CA TYR A 65 -1.51 6.11 8.54
C TYR A 65 -2.08 6.58 9.87
N THR A 66 -1.22 7.19 10.68
CA THR A 66 -1.60 7.76 11.97
C THR A 66 -1.01 9.14 12.08
N LEU A 67 -1.87 10.13 12.30
CA LEU A 67 -1.47 11.49 12.61
C LEU A 67 -1.22 11.56 14.11
N THR A 68 0.03 11.77 14.50
CA THR A 68 0.40 12.01 15.91
C THR A 68 0.47 13.53 16.15
N PRO A 69 0.69 14.00 17.38
CA PRO A 69 0.88 15.43 17.62
C PRO A 69 2.06 16.03 16.84
N ASP A 70 3.15 15.27 16.69
CA ASP A 70 4.42 15.81 16.17
C ASP A 70 4.78 15.31 14.75
N ALA A 71 4.15 14.22 14.31
CA ALA A 71 4.51 13.57 13.06
C ALA A 71 3.38 12.76 12.40
N LEU A 72 3.47 12.61 11.09
CA LEU A 72 2.74 11.61 10.32
C LEU A 72 3.48 10.27 10.38
N VAL A 73 2.79 9.26 10.89
CA VAL A 73 3.32 7.90 11.00
C VAL A 73 2.71 7.03 9.93
N ILE A 74 3.55 6.45 9.09
CA ILE A 74 3.18 5.48 8.06
C ILE A 74 3.66 4.11 8.52
N ARG A 75 2.72 3.22 8.86
CA ARG A 75 3.01 1.83 9.18
C ARG A 75 2.81 0.97 7.93
N ARG A 76 3.76 0.08 7.67
CA ARG A 76 3.76 -0.86 6.54
C ARG A 76 3.86 -2.28 7.08
N VAL A 77 3.77 -3.27 6.19
CA VAL A 77 4.06 -4.69 6.53
C VAL A 77 5.46 -4.80 7.13
N LEU A 78 6.44 -4.14 6.48
CA LEU A 78 7.82 -4.10 6.93
C LEU A 78 8.19 -2.67 7.32
N GLY A 79 8.33 -2.45 8.63
CA GLY A 79 8.81 -1.21 9.21
C GLY A 79 7.77 -0.08 9.33
N ARG A 80 8.25 1.04 9.85
CA ARG A 80 7.50 2.27 10.12
C ARG A 80 8.30 3.46 9.62
N THR A 81 7.64 4.42 8.98
CA THR A 81 8.23 5.71 8.64
C THR A 81 7.54 6.78 9.47
N THR A 82 8.32 7.60 10.16
CA THR A 82 7.81 8.77 10.88
C THR A 82 8.27 10.01 10.12
N LEU A 83 7.32 10.83 9.69
CA LEU A 83 7.54 12.05 8.94
C LEU A 83 7.19 13.26 9.82
N PRO A 84 8.17 14.04 10.31
CA PRO A 84 7.89 15.22 11.13
C PRO A 84 7.14 16.28 10.33
N TYR A 85 6.24 17.03 10.97
CA TYR A 85 5.50 18.12 10.33
C TYR A 85 6.38 19.33 9.99
N ALA A 86 7.47 19.52 10.74
CA ALA A 86 8.44 20.58 10.47
C ALA A 86 9.05 20.43 9.07
N GLY A 87 8.87 21.46 8.23
CA GLY A 87 9.34 21.44 6.84
C GLY A 87 8.56 20.50 5.92
N MET A 88 7.43 19.96 6.38
CA MET A 88 6.55 19.13 5.56
C MET A 88 5.79 19.99 4.55
N ARG A 89 5.83 19.58 3.29
CA ARG A 89 4.96 20.12 2.24
C ARG A 89 4.02 19.03 1.77
N ALA A 90 2.73 19.27 1.84
CA ALA A 90 1.72 18.33 1.38
C ALA A 90 0.87 18.97 0.29
N ARG A 91 0.53 18.21 -0.74
CA ARG A 91 -0.34 18.69 -1.82
C ARG A 91 -1.12 17.56 -2.43
N ARG A 92 -2.25 17.88 -3.04
CA ARG A 92 -3.02 16.90 -3.78
C ARG A 92 -2.22 16.45 -5.01
N SER A 93 -2.22 15.15 -5.28
CA SER A 93 -1.63 14.61 -6.49
C SER A 93 -2.63 14.65 -7.62
N ALA A 94 -2.29 15.33 -8.72
CA ALA A 94 -2.90 15.07 -10.03
C ALA A 94 -2.20 13.91 -10.77
N GLY A 95 -1.03 13.50 -10.28
CA GLY A 95 -0.23 12.44 -10.86
C GLY A 95 -0.67 11.03 -10.48
N ARG A 96 -0.12 10.06 -11.24
CA ARG A 96 -0.30 8.63 -11.05
C ARG A 96 1.04 7.95 -10.81
N LEU A 97 1.03 6.90 -9.99
CA LEU A 97 2.15 5.99 -9.83
C LEU A 97 2.37 5.25 -11.16
N GLY A 98 3.59 5.35 -11.66
CA GLY A 98 4.03 4.67 -12.86
C GLY A 98 4.69 3.32 -12.54
N VAL A 99 5.82 3.06 -13.19
CA VAL A 99 6.56 1.80 -13.08
C VAL A 99 7.21 1.69 -11.71
N ARG A 100 7.05 0.52 -11.08
CA ARG A 100 7.73 0.16 -9.83
C ARG A 100 9.22 -0.05 -10.10
N THR A 101 10.07 0.75 -9.51
CA THR A 101 11.54 0.57 -9.59
C THR A 101 12.07 -0.25 -8.41
N PHE A 102 11.40 -0.20 -7.26
CA PHE A 102 11.79 -0.98 -6.08
C PHE A 102 10.61 -1.21 -5.13
N GLY A 103 10.56 -2.36 -4.46
CA GLY A 103 9.56 -2.67 -3.42
C GLY A 103 8.41 -3.56 -3.88
N THR A 104 7.30 -3.50 -3.15
CA THR A 104 6.13 -4.37 -3.31
C THR A 104 4.96 -3.59 -3.90
N GLY A 105 4.51 -4.00 -5.08
CA GLY A 105 3.26 -3.52 -5.68
C GLY A 105 2.31 -4.69 -5.77
N LEU A 106 1.61 -4.94 -4.67
CA LEU A 106 0.47 -5.83 -4.63
C LEU A 106 -0.81 -5.00 -4.80
N PRO A 107 -1.91 -5.61 -5.26
CA PRO A 107 -3.19 -4.92 -5.38
C PRO A 107 -3.63 -4.44 -4.01
N GLY A 108 -3.93 -3.14 -3.88
CA GLY A 108 -4.23 -2.55 -2.58
C GLY A 108 -3.04 -2.36 -1.64
N TYR A 109 -1.82 -2.64 -2.09
CA TYR A 109 -0.60 -2.46 -1.30
C TYR A 109 0.59 -2.09 -2.21
N LEU A 110 0.69 -0.80 -2.51
CA LEU A 110 1.75 -0.17 -3.29
C LEU A 110 2.75 0.49 -2.34
N THR A 111 3.81 -0.25 -2.00
CA THR A 111 4.87 0.24 -1.11
C THR A 111 6.24 0.10 -1.76
N GLY A 112 7.02 1.18 -1.83
CA GLY A 112 8.31 1.14 -2.48
C GLY A 112 8.65 2.41 -3.24
N ARG A 113 9.60 2.34 -4.17
CA ARG A 113 9.94 3.43 -5.10
C ARG A 113 9.24 3.19 -6.43
N PHE A 114 8.55 4.22 -6.88
CA PHE A 114 7.80 4.20 -8.12
C PHE A 114 8.20 5.44 -8.93
N THR A 115 8.16 5.31 -10.25
CA THR A 115 8.16 6.50 -11.09
C THR A 115 6.84 7.24 -10.93
N PHE A 116 6.87 8.54 -11.13
CA PHE A 116 5.72 9.40 -10.88
C PHE A 116 5.64 10.47 -11.96
N GLY A 117 4.43 10.72 -12.44
CA GLY A 117 4.17 11.69 -13.49
C GLY A 117 2.70 12.12 -13.47
N PRO A 118 2.38 13.34 -13.95
CA PRO A 118 3.26 14.29 -14.65
C PRO A 118 3.99 15.31 -13.75
N ASP A 119 4.02 15.09 -12.43
CA ASP A 119 4.67 15.99 -11.47
C ASP A 119 6.17 16.21 -11.74
N PRO A 120 6.77 17.31 -11.25
CA PRO A 120 8.17 17.65 -11.52
C PRO A 120 9.16 16.66 -10.90
N ARG A 121 8.71 15.73 -10.05
CA ARG A 121 9.54 14.65 -9.52
C ARG A 121 9.29 13.35 -10.27
N SER A 122 10.35 12.82 -10.86
CA SER A 122 10.35 11.56 -11.60
C SER A 122 10.19 10.32 -10.71
N GLN A 123 10.40 10.42 -9.39
CA GLN A 123 10.32 9.30 -8.45
C GLN A 123 9.71 9.68 -7.08
N VAL A 124 8.89 8.78 -6.54
CA VAL A 124 8.28 8.92 -5.21
C VAL A 124 8.37 7.62 -4.42
N ARG A 125 8.34 7.72 -3.09
CA ARG A 125 8.16 6.59 -2.19
C ARG A 125 6.67 6.37 -1.98
N ALA A 126 6.10 5.39 -2.68
CA ALA A 126 4.71 5.03 -2.47
C ALA A 126 4.55 4.31 -1.12
N ALA A 127 3.49 4.68 -0.43
CA ALA A 127 2.88 3.88 0.61
C ALA A 127 1.37 4.04 0.45
N ALA A 128 0.79 3.42 -0.58
CA ALA A 128 -0.56 3.67 -1.08
C ALA A 128 -1.34 2.38 -1.32
N THR A 129 -2.66 2.48 -1.36
CA THR A 129 -3.60 1.41 -1.75
C THR A 129 -4.04 1.53 -3.21
N ARG A 130 -3.89 2.71 -3.83
CA ARG A 130 -4.23 2.99 -5.23
C ARG A 130 -3.10 3.70 -5.96
N GLY A 131 -3.09 3.60 -7.29
CA GLY A 131 -2.08 4.23 -8.14
C GLY A 131 -2.32 5.73 -8.40
N GLU A 132 -3.50 6.26 -8.10
CA GLU A 132 -3.90 7.62 -8.46
C GLU A 132 -4.79 8.25 -7.38
N GLY A 133 -5.09 9.55 -7.52
CA GLY A 133 -5.99 10.27 -6.61
C GLY A 133 -5.45 10.44 -5.18
N GLY A 134 -4.13 10.35 -5.02
CA GLY A 134 -3.47 10.43 -3.71
C GLY A 134 -3.03 11.84 -3.31
N VAL A 135 -2.21 11.88 -2.27
CA VAL A 135 -1.55 13.07 -1.72
C VAL A 135 -0.04 12.83 -1.78
N VAL A 136 0.70 13.83 -2.22
CA VAL A 136 2.17 13.83 -2.13
C VAL A 136 2.58 14.60 -0.89
N VAL A 137 3.37 13.96 -0.04
CA VAL A 137 3.97 14.54 1.16
C VAL A 137 5.48 14.56 1.00
N GLU A 138 6.07 15.74 1.12
CA GLU A 138 7.49 15.99 0.96
C GLU A 138 8.10 16.41 2.30
N VAL A 139 9.12 15.68 2.75
CA VAL A 139 9.86 15.97 3.99
C VAL A 139 11.32 15.57 3.78
N GLY A 140 12.27 16.43 4.18
CA GLY A 140 13.70 16.11 4.15
C GLY A 140 14.21 15.71 2.77
N GLY A 141 13.70 16.32 1.69
CA GLY A 141 14.08 16.03 0.31
C GLY A 141 13.49 14.74 -0.29
N ALA A 142 12.65 14.00 0.45
CA ALA A 142 11.98 12.80 -0.04
C ALA A 142 10.48 13.03 -0.27
N ALA A 143 9.98 12.64 -1.44
CA ALA A 143 8.55 12.61 -1.75
C ALA A 143 7.93 11.27 -1.36
N HIS A 144 6.80 11.31 -0.67
CA HIS A 144 5.98 10.16 -0.32
C HIS A 144 4.60 10.29 -0.95
N PHE A 145 4.15 9.26 -1.66
CA PHE A 145 2.81 9.21 -2.23
C PHE A 145 1.91 8.35 -1.36
N LEU A 146 0.82 8.94 -0.87
CA LEU A 146 -0.14 8.33 0.06
C LEU A 146 -1.54 8.39 -0.54
N THR A 147 -2.40 7.44 -0.17
CA THR A 147 -3.80 7.43 -0.63
C THR A 147 -4.75 7.33 0.56
N PRO A 148 -4.95 8.43 1.30
CA PRO A 148 -6.00 8.49 2.31
C PRO A 148 -7.38 8.34 1.66
N ALA A 149 -8.37 7.88 2.42
CA ALA A 149 -9.75 7.74 1.93
C ALA A 149 -10.36 9.09 1.56
N ASP A 150 -10.01 10.13 2.32
CA ASP A 150 -10.37 11.51 2.05
C ASP A 150 -9.10 12.38 1.97
N PRO A 151 -8.61 12.68 0.75
CA PRO A 151 -7.45 13.53 0.54
C PRO A 151 -7.62 14.95 1.11
N ALA A 152 -8.81 15.53 1.04
CA ALA A 152 -9.06 16.90 1.48
C ALA A 152 -9.06 17.01 3.00
N ALA A 153 -9.75 16.08 3.68
CA ALA A 153 -9.71 16.02 5.14
C ALA A 153 -8.31 15.70 5.66
N PHE A 154 -7.56 14.84 4.96
CA PHE A 154 -6.18 14.52 5.32
C PHE A 154 -5.25 15.74 5.20
N LEU A 155 -5.33 16.49 4.09
CA LEU A 155 -4.56 17.72 3.90
C LEU A 155 -4.90 18.77 4.95
N SER A 156 -6.19 19.01 5.20
CA SER A 156 -6.64 19.94 6.25
C SER A 156 -6.11 19.55 7.63
N ALA A 157 -6.08 18.25 7.94
CA ALA A 157 -5.54 17.74 9.18
C ALA A 157 -4.02 17.89 9.30
N LEU A 158 -3.27 17.84 8.18
CA LEU A 158 -1.84 18.13 8.14
C LEU A 158 -1.56 19.62 8.32
N GLU A 159 -2.33 20.48 7.67
CA GLU A 159 -2.23 21.93 7.79
C GLU A 159 -2.46 22.40 9.24
N ALA A 160 -3.51 21.88 9.88
CA ALA A 160 -3.80 22.15 11.29
C ALA A 160 -2.68 21.72 12.27
N ARG A 161 -1.73 20.90 11.81
CA ARG A 161 -0.58 20.40 12.57
C ARG A 161 0.75 21.03 12.12
N GLY A 162 0.70 22.07 11.28
CA GLY A 162 1.86 22.86 10.89
C GLY A 162 2.58 22.39 9.62
N ALA A 163 1.98 21.48 8.84
CA ALA A 163 2.49 21.19 7.50
C ALA A 163 2.08 22.31 6.52
N ALA A 164 2.95 22.66 5.58
CA ALA A 164 2.61 23.59 4.51
C ALA A 164 1.78 22.85 3.45
N VAL A 165 0.50 23.19 3.32
CA VAL A 165 -0.38 22.62 2.30
C VAL A 165 -0.42 23.53 1.08
N SER A 166 -0.28 22.94 -0.10
CA SER A 166 -0.50 23.64 -1.38
C SER A 166 -1.74 23.07 -2.07
N PRO A 167 -2.49 23.93 -2.80
CA PRO A 167 -3.68 23.52 -3.55
C PRO A 167 -3.39 22.44 -4.59
#